data_AF-O94332-F1
#
_entry.id   AF-O94332-F1
#
_cell.length_a   1.000
_cell.length_b   1.000
_cell.length_c   1.000
_cell.angle_alpha   90.00
_cell.angle_beta   90.00
_cell.angle_gamma   90.00
#
_symmetry.space_group_name_H-M   'P 1'
#
loop_
_entity.id
_entity.type
_entity.pdbx_description
1 polymer ?
#
loop_
_entity_poly.entity_id
_entity_poly.type
_entity_poly.pdbx_seq_one_letter_code
_entity_poly.pdbx_strand_id
1 'polypeptide(L)'
;MFSPCTVKEKRSTLRSVAPNPESSVIPPIPLPSRRYKTRHIDALCSLMHLCLLRKDYPRASRAFSLLLRSKSVDISKLWNIGLEILNKVNPEASSEYMERLIARYPARPSINNSYPNRNAEHFFPAYIMLLIQRQEYNKAMKLLDEYLLLPPYNQNPALHEYSGMLCFELAKEEASESERTKWIEKAKYNFSNAGIDVEL
;
A
#
# COMPACT_ATOMS: atom_id res chain seq x y z
N MET A 1 -0.02 42.58 22.65
CA MET A 1 0.31 41.51 23.63
C MET A 1 -0.26 40.20 23.12
N PHE A 2 0.56 39.36 22.49
CA PHE A 2 0.17 38.00 22.14
C PHE A 2 0.56 37.08 23.30
N SER A 3 -0.41 36.55 24.04
CA SER A 3 -0.15 35.56 25.09
C SER A 3 0.13 34.20 24.44
N PRO A 4 1.34 33.62 24.58
CA PRO A 4 1.69 32.35 23.95
C PRO A 4 1.01 31.19 24.70
N CYS A 5 0.54 30.21 23.93
CA CYS A 5 -0.27 29.06 24.34
C CYS A 5 0.26 28.33 25.60
N THR A 6 -0.65 28.12 26.56
CA THR A 6 -0.68 27.09 27.63
C THR A 6 0.61 26.25 27.86
N VAL A 7 1.65 26.88 28.43
CA VAL A 7 2.92 26.23 28.83
C VAL A 7 2.75 25.14 29.90
N LYS A 8 1.65 25.16 30.68
CA LYS A 8 1.45 24.24 31.81
C LYS A 8 1.18 22.79 31.41
N GLU A 9 0.43 22.51 30.33
CA GLU A 9 0.14 21.12 29.92
C GLU A 9 1.33 20.44 29.24
N LYS A 10 2.07 21.17 28.39
CA LYS A 10 3.24 20.59 27.69
C LYS A 10 4.42 20.29 28.62
N ARG A 11 4.57 21.02 29.74
CA ARG A 11 5.65 20.76 30.72
C ARG A 11 5.45 19.47 31.52
N SER A 12 4.21 19.03 31.78
CA SER A 12 3.97 17.76 32.48
C SER A 12 4.26 16.55 31.57
N THR A 13 3.87 16.63 30.30
CA THR A 13 4.11 15.57 29.31
C THR A 13 5.58 15.41 28.96
N LEU A 14 6.38 16.49 29.00
CA LEU A 14 7.82 16.40 28.77
C LEU A 14 8.57 15.80 29.98
N ARG A 15 8.10 16.03 31.22
CA ARG A 15 8.68 15.39 32.42
C ARG A 15 8.39 13.90 32.50
N SER A 16 7.28 13.42 31.96
CA SER A 16 6.94 11.99 31.93
C SER A 16 7.71 11.18 30.87
N VAL A 17 8.40 11.85 29.94
CA VAL A 17 9.21 11.20 28.90
C VAL A 17 10.65 10.94 29.36
N ALA A 18 11.07 11.56 30.47
CA ALA A 18 12.38 11.29 31.06
C ALA A 18 12.42 9.83 31.57
N PRO A 19 13.44 9.04 31.21
CA PRO A 19 13.51 7.63 31.60
C PRO A 19 13.87 7.54 33.08
N ASN A 20 12.88 7.28 33.92
CA ASN A 20 13.13 6.84 35.30
C ASN A 20 13.47 5.34 35.25
N PRO A 21 14.66 4.92 35.71
CA PRO A 21 15.14 3.55 35.57
C PRO A 21 14.39 2.51 36.42
N GLU A 22 13.46 2.93 37.29
CA GLU A 22 12.79 2.07 38.29
C GLU A 22 11.28 1.89 38.08
N SER A 23 10.71 2.43 37.00
CA SER A 23 9.28 2.31 36.73
C SER A 23 9.04 1.69 35.35
N SER A 24 8.66 0.41 35.34
CA SER A 24 7.98 -0.23 34.20
C SER A 24 6.58 0.39 34.04
N VAL A 25 6.52 1.67 33.66
CA VAL A 25 5.25 2.37 33.47
C VAL A 25 4.60 1.80 32.22
N ILE A 26 3.61 0.92 32.44
CA ILE A 26 2.71 0.45 31.39
C ILE A 26 2.18 1.69 30.68
N PRO A 27 2.36 1.84 29.35
CA PRO A 27 1.86 3.00 28.64
C PRO A 27 0.33 3.08 28.86
N PRO A 28 -0.22 4.24 29.25
CA PRO A 28 -1.65 4.36 29.47
C PRO A 28 -2.39 4.05 28.18
N ILE A 29 -3.44 3.22 28.28
CA ILE A 29 -4.30 2.88 27.16
C ILE A 29 -4.83 4.20 26.56
N PRO A 30 -4.70 4.43 25.24
CA PRO A 30 -5.20 5.64 24.61
C PRO A 30 -6.67 5.85 24.95
N LEU A 31 -6.98 6.93 25.65
CA LEU A 31 -8.36 7.28 25.96
C LEU A 31 -9.11 7.57 24.64
N PRO A 32 -10.36 7.14 24.50
CA PRO A 32 -11.14 7.39 23.29
C PRO A 32 -11.24 8.89 23.05
N SER A 33 -11.08 9.27 21.78
CA SER A 33 -11.12 10.68 21.36
C SER A 33 -12.36 11.39 21.89
N ARG A 34 -12.19 12.56 22.53
CA ARG A 34 -13.30 13.34 23.12
C ARG A 34 -14.33 13.79 22.08
N ARG A 35 -13.93 13.89 20.80
CA ARG A 35 -14.82 14.27 19.69
C ARG A 35 -15.64 13.07 19.22
N TYR A 36 -16.97 13.20 19.22
CA TYR A 36 -17.90 12.15 18.78
C TYR A 36 -17.55 11.58 17.41
N LYS A 37 -17.23 12.43 16.42
CA LYS A 37 -16.84 12.00 15.07
C LYS A 37 -15.66 11.02 15.09
N THR A 38 -14.59 11.36 15.81
CA THR A 38 -13.40 10.52 15.94
C THR A 38 -13.72 9.24 16.70
N ARG A 39 -14.50 9.31 17.77
CA ARG A 39 -14.96 8.12 18.50
C ARG A 39 -15.74 7.13 17.61
N HIS A 40 -16.59 7.62 16.72
CA HIS A 40 -17.30 6.76 15.77
C HIS A 40 -16.37 6.12 14.75
N ILE A 41 -15.35 6.83 14.27
CA ILE A 41 -14.35 6.31 13.35
C ILE A 41 -13.49 5.24 14.05
N ASP A 42 -13.03 5.53 15.27
CA ASP A 42 -12.26 4.59 16.09
C ASP A 42 -13.08 3.31 16.32
N ALA A 43 -14.38 3.45 16.65
CA ALA A 43 -15.29 2.32 16.82
C ALA A 43 -15.50 1.53 15.51
N LEU A 44 -15.65 2.21 14.36
CA LEU A 44 -15.77 1.56 13.04
C LEU A 44 -14.48 0.81 12.66
N CYS A 45 -13.31 1.41 12.93
CA CYS A 45 -12.02 0.77 12.75
C CYS A 45 -11.91 -0.47 13.63
N SER A 46 -12.21 -0.38 14.93
CA SER A 46 -12.19 -1.55 15.83
C SER A 46 -13.18 -2.63 15.38
N LEU A 47 -14.39 -2.25 14.99
CA LEU A 47 -15.41 -3.18 14.49
C LEU A 47 -14.93 -3.91 13.23
N MET A 48 -14.33 -3.19 12.28
CA MET A 48 -13.77 -3.77 11.05
C MET A 48 -12.68 -4.81 11.38
N HIS A 49 -11.73 -4.48 12.26
CA HIS A 49 -10.68 -5.42 12.68
C HIS A 49 -11.26 -6.65 13.42
N LEU A 50 -12.27 -6.46 14.27
CA LEU A 50 -12.94 -7.57 14.95
C LEU A 50 -13.67 -8.49 13.95
N CYS A 51 -14.34 -7.93 12.93
CA CYS A 51 -14.97 -8.71 11.88
C CYS A 51 -13.94 -9.52 11.07
N LEU A 52 -12.77 -8.95 10.77
CA LEU A 52 -11.67 -9.64 10.11
C LEU A 52 -11.13 -10.81 10.94
N LEU A 53 -10.90 -10.61 12.24
CA LEU A 53 -10.46 -11.67 13.15
C LEU A 53 -11.49 -12.81 13.23
N ARG A 54 -12.78 -12.50 13.13
CA ARG A 54 -13.88 -13.46 13.10
C ARG A 54 -14.13 -14.07 11.72
N LYS A 55 -13.37 -13.69 10.68
CA LYS A 55 -13.56 -14.08 9.27
C LYS A 55 -14.96 -13.73 8.71
N ASP A 56 -15.61 -12.71 9.27
CA ASP A 56 -16.91 -12.20 8.79
C ASP A 56 -16.68 -11.06 7.78
N TYR A 57 -16.33 -11.46 6.55
CA TYR A 57 -16.00 -10.53 5.46
C TYR A 57 -17.17 -9.65 5.01
N PRO A 58 -18.44 -10.11 4.94
CA PRO A 58 -19.57 -9.25 4.56
C PRO A 58 -19.76 -8.06 5.51
N ARG A 59 -19.64 -8.28 6.83
CA ARG A 59 -19.74 -7.19 7.81
C ARG A 59 -18.51 -6.29 7.80
N ALA A 60 -17.32 -6.86 7.62
CA ALA A 60 -16.08 -6.08 7.46
C ALA A 60 -16.17 -5.14 6.24
N SER A 61 -16.67 -5.63 5.11
CA SER A 61 -16.87 -4.83 3.88
C SER A 61 -17.83 -3.67 4.10
N ARG A 62 -18.95 -3.89 4.82
CA ARG A 62 -19.87 -2.80 5.18
C ARG A 62 -19.19 -1.75 6.05
N ALA A 63 -18.47 -2.15 7.10
CA ALA A 63 -17.72 -1.23 7.96
C ALA A 63 -16.67 -0.44 7.17
N PHE A 64 -15.92 -1.10 6.29
CA PHE A 64 -14.94 -0.48 5.41
C PHE A 64 -15.58 0.53 4.45
N SER A 65 -16.74 0.21 3.87
CA SER A 65 -17.48 1.13 2.99
C SER A 65 -17.97 2.40 3.72
N LEU A 66 -18.22 2.33 5.03
CA LEU A 66 -18.54 3.50 5.86
C LEU A 66 -17.29 4.33 6.14
N LEU A 67 -16.15 3.68 6.41
CA LEU A 67 -14.86 4.34 6.58
C LEU A 67 -14.45 5.09 5.31
N LEU A 68 -14.62 4.50 4.12
CA LEU A 68 -14.32 5.14 2.83
C LEU A 68 -15.13 6.42 2.58
N ARG A 69 -16.35 6.52 3.10
CA ARG A 69 -17.19 7.73 2.99
C ARG A 69 -16.78 8.82 3.98
N SER A 70 -16.03 8.47 5.03
CA SER A 70 -15.58 9.43 6.04
C SER A 70 -14.31 10.14 5.58
N LYS A 71 -14.35 11.49 5.52
CA LYS A 71 -13.24 12.32 5.00
C LYS A 71 -11.99 12.35 5.89
N SER A 72 -12.13 11.96 7.15
CA SER A 72 -11.06 12.03 8.16
C SER A 72 -10.19 10.78 8.22
N VAL A 73 -10.50 9.75 7.43
CA VAL A 73 -9.75 8.51 7.41
C VAL A 73 -8.76 8.54 6.26
N ASP A 74 -7.48 8.35 6.59
CA ASP A 74 -6.42 8.18 5.60
C ASP A 74 -6.56 6.80 4.94
N ILE A 75 -7.32 6.72 3.84
CA ILE A 75 -7.52 5.49 3.05
C ILE A 75 -6.17 4.87 2.68
N SER A 76 -5.18 5.73 2.43
CA SER A 76 -3.81 5.39 2.13
C SER A 76 -3.09 4.55 3.20
N LYS A 77 -3.59 4.50 4.45
CA LYS A 77 -3.05 3.65 5.52
C LYS A 77 -3.85 2.34 5.70
N LEU A 78 -5.09 2.31 5.20
CA LEU A 78 -6.01 1.17 5.32
C LEU A 78 -6.14 0.37 4.02
N TRP A 79 -5.35 0.69 3.00
CA TRP A 79 -5.48 0.13 1.66
C TRP A 79 -5.29 -1.39 1.65
N ASN A 80 -4.34 -1.90 2.43
CA ASN A 80 -4.02 -3.31 2.56
C ASN A 80 -5.21 -4.10 3.13
N ILE A 81 -5.84 -3.58 4.17
CA ILE A 81 -7.03 -4.19 4.78
C ILE A 81 -8.21 -4.16 3.82
N GLY A 82 -8.41 -3.02 3.14
CA GLY A 82 -9.44 -2.90 2.11
C GLY A 82 -9.26 -3.91 0.98
N LEU A 83 -8.02 -4.08 0.52
CA LEU A 83 -7.66 -5.06 -0.50
C LEU A 83 -7.95 -6.50 -0.02
N GLU A 84 -7.58 -6.84 1.21
CA GLU A 84 -7.84 -8.17 1.79
C GLU A 84 -9.35 -8.47 1.88
N ILE A 85 -10.14 -7.50 2.36
CA ILE A 85 -11.60 -7.64 2.43
C ILE A 85 -12.19 -7.83 1.03
N LEU A 86 -11.78 -7.00 0.06
CA LEU A 86 -12.32 -7.05 -1.29
C LEU A 86 -11.94 -8.36 -1.99
N ASN A 87 -10.70 -8.84 -1.81
CA ASN A 87 -10.26 -10.10 -2.42
C ASN A 87 -11.08 -11.31 -1.93
N LYS A 88 -11.69 -11.24 -0.74
CA LYS A 88 -12.57 -12.29 -0.20
C LYS A 88 -14.04 -12.11 -0.58
N VAL A 89 -14.54 -10.88 -0.66
CA VAL A 89 -15.95 -10.62 -0.96
C VAL A 89 -16.21 -10.63 -2.46
N ASN A 90 -15.45 -9.82 -3.21
CA ASN A 90 -15.61 -9.61 -4.65
C ASN A 90 -14.23 -9.42 -5.28
N PRO A 91 -13.60 -10.48 -5.84
CA PRO A 91 -12.26 -10.36 -6.40
C PRO A 91 -12.17 -9.32 -7.51
N GLU A 92 -13.15 -9.25 -8.42
CA GLU A 92 -13.16 -8.25 -9.50
C GLU A 92 -13.14 -6.80 -8.99
N ALA A 93 -13.77 -6.52 -7.86
CA ALA A 93 -13.80 -5.17 -7.30
C ALA A 93 -12.43 -4.74 -6.74
N SER A 94 -11.51 -5.68 -6.50
CA SER A 94 -10.23 -5.37 -5.90
C SER A 94 -9.23 -4.79 -6.89
N SER A 95 -9.28 -5.17 -8.19
CA SER A 95 -8.46 -4.55 -9.24
C SER A 95 -8.89 -3.10 -9.46
N GLU A 96 -10.19 -2.86 -9.61
CA GLU A 96 -10.77 -1.52 -9.71
C GLU A 96 -10.41 -0.66 -8.48
N TYR A 97 -10.41 -1.25 -7.29
CA TYR A 97 -10.01 -0.56 -6.07
C TYR A 97 -8.55 -0.12 -6.11
N MET A 98 -7.63 -0.98 -6.57
CA MET A 98 -6.20 -0.64 -6.71
C MET A 98 -5.99 0.44 -7.77
N GLU A 99 -6.64 0.35 -8.93
CA GLU A 99 -6.58 1.38 -9.98
C GLU A 99 -7.05 2.74 -9.45
N ARG A 100 -8.17 2.77 -8.72
CA ARG A 100 -8.69 3.98 -8.08
C ARG A 100 -7.75 4.55 -7.03
N LEU A 101 -7.04 3.70 -6.28
CA LEU A 101 -6.03 4.14 -5.31
C LEU A 101 -4.85 4.81 -6.00
N ILE A 102 -4.33 4.19 -7.06
CA ILE A 102 -3.20 4.74 -7.84
C ILE A 102 -3.60 6.08 -8.47
N ALA A 103 -4.79 6.17 -9.08
CA ALA A 103 -5.32 7.41 -9.65
C ALA A 103 -5.54 8.52 -8.60
N ARG A 104 -5.97 8.17 -7.37
CA ARG A 104 -6.20 9.13 -6.29
C ARG A 104 -4.89 9.60 -5.63
N TYR A 105 -3.89 8.73 -5.56
CA TYR A 105 -2.61 8.97 -4.92
C TYR A 105 -1.47 8.74 -5.92
N PRO A 106 -1.30 9.60 -6.93
CA PRO A 106 -0.21 9.47 -7.88
C PRO A 106 1.13 9.64 -7.15
N ALA A 107 2.14 8.89 -7.58
CA ALA A 107 3.50 9.12 -7.12
C ALA A 107 3.92 10.53 -7.54
N ARG A 108 4.25 11.36 -6.55
CA ARG A 108 4.79 12.70 -6.78
C ARG A 108 6.26 12.67 -6.44
N PRO A 109 7.16 13.13 -7.33
CA PRO A 109 8.57 13.28 -6.97
C PRO A 109 8.64 14.20 -5.75
N SER A 110 9.22 13.71 -4.66
CA SER A 110 9.33 14.46 -3.41
C SER A 110 10.31 15.62 -3.59
N ILE A 111 9.81 16.79 -3.97
CA ILE A 111 10.64 18.01 -4.11
C ILE A 111 11.21 18.44 -2.76
N ASN A 112 10.45 18.23 -1.68
CA ASN A 112 10.84 18.56 -0.31
C ASN A 112 10.64 17.30 0.55
N ASN A 113 11.74 16.77 1.08
CA ASN A 113 11.86 15.54 1.91
C ASN A 113 10.97 15.50 3.18
N SER A 114 9.98 16.38 3.32
CA SER A 114 9.25 16.62 4.56
C SER A 114 8.23 15.53 4.88
N TYR A 115 7.64 14.87 3.88
CA TYR A 115 6.87 13.64 4.09
C TYR A 115 6.93 12.84 2.79
N PRO A 116 7.70 11.73 2.69
CA PRO A 116 7.55 10.85 1.54
C PRO A 116 6.08 10.50 1.45
N ASN A 117 5.47 10.64 0.28
CA ASN A 117 4.11 10.16 0.05
C ASN A 117 4.19 8.63 0.01
N ARG A 118 4.47 8.03 1.18
CA ARG A 118 5.04 6.68 1.34
C ARG A 118 4.22 5.64 0.59
N ASN A 119 2.94 5.88 0.39
CA ASN A 119 2.02 4.81 0.05
C ASN A 119 1.86 4.60 -1.46
N ALA A 120 2.08 5.64 -2.29
CA ALA A 120 1.92 5.51 -3.75
C ALA A 120 2.88 4.49 -4.37
N GLU A 121 4.11 4.44 -3.87
CA GLU A 121 5.15 3.50 -4.30
C GLU A 121 4.84 2.05 -3.92
N HIS A 122 4.01 1.81 -2.90
CA HIS A 122 3.65 0.47 -2.45
C HIS A 122 2.40 -0.07 -3.15
N PHE A 123 1.51 0.82 -3.63
CA PHE A 123 0.28 0.38 -4.31
C PHE A 123 0.56 -0.34 -5.61
N PHE A 124 1.50 0.16 -6.41
CA PHE A 124 1.76 -0.39 -7.73
C PHE A 124 2.41 -1.80 -7.69
N PRO A 125 3.50 -2.05 -6.93
CA PRO A 125 4.02 -3.40 -6.72
C PRO A 125 2.96 -4.37 -6.20
N ALA A 126 2.13 -3.92 -5.24
CA ALA A 126 1.05 -4.75 -4.71
C ALA A 126 -0.04 -5.05 -5.75
N TYR A 127 -0.32 -4.11 -6.66
CA TYR A 127 -1.27 -4.32 -7.75
C TYR A 127 -0.73 -5.33 -8.77
N ILE A 128 0.54 -5.20 -9.17
CA ILE A 128 1.21 -6.16 -10.06
C ILE A 128 1.21 -7.56 -9.44
N MET A 129 1.55 -7.67 -8.15
CA MET A 129 1.50 -8.96 -7.44
C MET A 129 0.08 -9.56 -7.41
N LEU A 130 -0.95 -8.74 -7.22
CA LEU A 130 -2.35 -9.18 -7.29
C LEU A 130 -2.71 -9.73 -8.68
N LEU A 131 -2.25 -9.08 -9.75
CA LEU A 131 -2.49 -9.54 -11.13
C LEU A 131 -1.75 -10.86 -11.43
N ILE A 132 -0.52 -11.00 -10.92
CA ILE A 132 0.26 -12.25 -11.01
C ILE A 132 -0.48 -13.40 -10.31
N GLN A 133 -1.03 -13.15 -9.12
CA GLN A 133 -1.82 -14.16 -8.38
C GLN A 133 -3.09 -14.58 -9.12
N ARG A 134 -3.63 -13.71 -9.99
CA ARG A 134 -4.81 -13.98 -10.83
C ARG A 134 -4.47 -14.52 -12.22
N GLN A 135 -3.20 -14.75 -12.51
CA GLN A 135 -2.71 -15.21 -13.82
C GLN A 135 -3.05 -14.24 -14.96
N GLU A 136 -3.24 -12.94 -14.66
CA GLU A 136 -3.51 -11.92 -15.68
C GLU A 136 -2.21 -11.29 -16.21
N TYR A 137 -1.30 -12.10 -16.72
CA TYR A 137 0.07 -11.70 -17.09
C TYR A 137 0.10 -10.59 -18.15
N ASN A 138 -0.76 -10.69 -19.16
CA ASN A 138 -0.87 -9.71 -20.24
C ASN A 138 -1.25 -8.30 -19.74
N LYS A 139 -2.17 -8.21 -18.77
CA LYS A 139 -2.56 -6.91 -18.19
C LYS A 139 -1.44 -6.37 -17.31
N ALA A 140 -0.83 -7.23 -16.48
CA ALA A 140 0.30 -6.85 -15.64
C ALA A 140 1.48 -6.32 -16.46
N MET A 141 1.79 -6.96 -17.59
CA MET A 141 2.89 -6.56 -18.48
C MET A 141 2.64 -5.18 -19.10
N LYS A 142 1.45 -4.94 -19.64
CA LYS A 142 1.08 -3.62 -20.20
C LYS A 142 1.20 -2.50 -19.16
N LEU A 143 0.73 -2.76 -17.95
CA LEU A 143 0.84 -1.81 -16.84
C LEU A 143 2.30 -1.59 -16.43
N LEU A 144 3.12 -2.63 -16.32
CA LEU A 144 4.54 -2.46 -16.02
C LEU A 144 5.26 -1.64 -17.09
N ASP A 145 5.01 -1.92 -18.37
CA ASP A 145 5.62 -1.17 -19.47
C ASP A 145 5.22 0.31 -19.44
N GLU A 146 3.98 0.64 -19.05
CA GLU A 146 3.54 2.04 -18.90
C GLU A 146 4.19 2.73 -17.69
N TYR A 147 4.19 2.08 -16.53
CA TYR A 147 4.65 2.70 -15.29
C TYR A 147 6.17 2.74 -15.14
N LEU A 148 6.91 1.77 -15.68
CA LEU A 148 8.38 1.77 -15.65
C LEU A 148 8.99 2.97 -16.40
N LEU A 149 8.26 3.56 -17.36
CA LEU A 149 8.68 4.78 -18.05
C LEU A 149 8.61 6.03 -17.16
N LEU A 150 7.87 5.99 -16.05
CA LEU A 150 7.60 7.14 -15.19
C LEU A 150 8.52 7.15 -13.94
N PRO A 151 9.14 8.28 -13.58
CA PRO A 151 9.74 8.45 -12.26
C PRO A 151 8.64 8.57 -11.19
N PRO A 152 8.75 7.95 -10.00
CA PRO A 152 9.90 7.24 -9.40
C PRO A 152 9.95 5.73 -9.68
N TYR A 153 8.98 5.16 -10.41
CA TYR A 153 8.85 3.71 -10.62
C TYR A 153 10.04 3.10 -11.37
N ASN A 154 10.65 3.85 -12.30
CA ASN A 154 11.87 3.43 -13.01
C ASN A 154 13.03 3.06 -12.05
N GLN A 155 13.09 3.67 -10.87
CA GLN A 155 14.18 3.45 -9.90
C GLN A 155 13.94 2.25 -8.97
N ASN A 156 12.77 1.62 -9.02
CA ASN A 156 12.43 0.53 -8.11
C ASN A 156 12.88 -0.83 -8.69
N PRO A 157 13.91 -1.49 -8.11
CA PRO A 157 14.43 -2.75 -8.62
C PRO A 157 13.38 -3.87 -8.61
N ALA A 158 12.48 -3.89 -7.62
CA ALA A 158 11.45 -4.92 -7.51
C ALA A 158 10.47 -4.92 -8.70
N LEU A 159 10.25 -3.77 -9.35
CA LEU A 159 9.39 -3.70 -10.53
C LEU A 159 10.07 -4.28 -11.76
N HIS A 160 11.39 -4.08 -11.89
CA HIS A 160 12.19 -4.72 -12.93
C HIS A 160 12.25 -6.23 -12.73
N GLU A 161 12.37 -6.71 -11.48
CA GLU A 161 12.27 -8.13 -11.14
C GLU A 161 10.92 -8.73 -11.58
N TYR A 162 9.81 -8.09 -11.23
CA TYR A 162 8.48 -8.54 -11.65
C TYR A 162 8.31 -8.52 -13.17
N SER A 163 8.87 -7.52 -13.85
CA SER A 163 8.85 -7.44 -15.31
C SER A 163 9.63 -8.60 -15.94
N GLY A 164 10.81 -8.91 -15.42
CA GLY A 164 11.61 -10.06 -15.85
C GLY A 164 10.89 -11.39 -15.64
N MET A 165 10.27 -11.60 -14.47
CA MET A 165 9.47 -12.79 -14.17
C MET A 165 8.25 -12.91 -15.08
N LEU A 166 7.55 -11.82 -15.38
CA LEU A 166 6.40 -11.82 -16.28
C LEU A 166 6.78 -12.10 -17.72
N CYS A 167 7.91 -11.55 -18.19
CA CYS A 167 8.45 -11.87 -19.52
C CYS A 167 8.72 -13.38 -19.65
N PHE A 168 9.19 -14.03 -18.57
CA PHE A 168 9.38 -15.48 -18.57
C PHE A 168 8.10 -16.28 -18.63
N GLU A 169 7.07 -15.90 -17.87
CA GLU A 169 5.79 -16.60 -17.93
C GLU A 169 5.13 -16.44 -19.31
N LEU A 170 5.20 -15.24 -19.91
CA LEU A 170 4.73 -15.02 -21.27
C LEU A 170 5.54 -15.83 -22.29
N ALA A 171 6.86 -15.91 -22.14
CA ALA A 171 7.71 -16.72 -23.02
C ALA A 171 7.39 -18.22 -22.99
N LYS A 172 6.80 -18.75 -21.90
CA LYS A 172 6.34 -20.14 -21.84
C LYS A 172 5.05 -20.39 -22.61
N GLU A 173 4.18 -19.38 -22.69
CA GLU A 173 2.89 -19.47 -23.39
C GLU A 173 3.03 -19.29 -24.92
N GLU A 174 4.06 -18.57 -25.38
CA GLU A 174 4.27 -18.29 -26.80
C GLU A 174 4.73 -19.53 -27.61
N ALA A 175 4.06 -19.76 -28.75
CA ALA A 175 4.39 -20.88 -29.65
C ALA A 175 5.54 -20.56 -30.62
N SER A 176 5.77 -19.27 -30.92
CA SER A 176 6.78 -18.82 -31.88
C SER A 176 8.15 -18.67 -31.22
N GLU A 177 9.15 -19.38 -31.74
CA GLU A 177 10.53 -19.29 -31.21
C GLU A 177 11.09 -17.86 -31.32
N SER A 178 10.73 -17.12 -32.37
CA SER A 178 11.19 -15.74 -32.58
C SER A 178 10.60 -14.74 -31.57
N GLU A 179 9.41 -15.01 -31.03
CA GLU A 179 8.79 -14.17 -30.01
C GLU A 179 9.31 -14.57 -28.63
N ARG A 180 9.52 -15.86 -28.41
CA ARG A 180 10.18 -16.39 -27.21
C ARG A 180 11.56 -15.77 -27.00
N THR A 181 12.40 -15.67 -28.04
CA THR A 181 13.72 -15.04 -27.91
C THR A 181 13.63 -13.57 -27.54
N LYS A 182 12.69 -12.81 -28.13
CA LYS A 182 12.45 -11.40 -27.77
C LYS A 182 12.05 -11.24 -26.31
N TRP A 183 11.16 -12.11 -25.81
CA TRP A 183 10.76 -12.09 -24.40
C TRP A 183 11.92 -12.42 -23.46
N ILE A 184 12.77 -13.39 -23.82
CA ILE A 184 13.96 -13.75 -23.04
C ILE A 184 14.98 -12.60 -23.03
N GLU A 185 15.23 -11.96 -24.18
CA GLU A 185 16.11 -10.79 -24.26
C GLU A 185 15.58 -9.63 -23.40
N LYS A 186 14.26 -9.36 -23.45
CA LYS A 186 13.62 -8.35 -22.61
C LYS A 186 13.74 -8.71 -21.12
N ALA A 187 13.58 -9.98 -20.76
CA ALA A 187 13.76 -10.45 -19.40
C ALA A 187 15.20 -10.21 -18.90
N LYS A 188 16.21 -10.58 -19.69
CA LYS A 188 17.63 -10.33 -19.38
C LYS A 188 17.92 -8.85 -19.14
N TYR A 189 17.39 -7.98 -20.00
CA TYR A 189 17.50 -6.53 -19.83
C TYR A 189 16.90 -6.07 -18.50
N ASN A 190 15.69 -6.52 -18.16
CA ASN A 190 15.04 -6.15 -16.90
C ASN A 190 15.79 -6.67 -15.67
N PHE A 191 16.32 -7.90 -15.68
CA PHE A 191 17.12 -8.41 -14.56
C PHE A 191 18.42 -7.63 -14.37
N SER A 192 19.08 -7.23 -15.46
CA SER A 192 20.26 -6.38 -15.39
C SER A 192 19.94 -5.01 -14.75
N ASN A 193 18.78 -4.42 -15.06
CA ASN A 193 18.31 -3.18 -14.42
C ASN A 193 17.96 -3.37 -12.94
N ALA A 194 17.53 -4.57 -12.54
CA ALA A 194 17.28 -4.90 -11.13
C ALA A 194 18.57 -5.10 -10.32
N GLY A 195 19.73 -5.24 -10.99
CA GLY A 195 21.00 -5.59 -10.35
C GLY A 195 21.12 -7.09 -10.04
N ILE A 196 20.34 -7.93 -10.72
CA ILE A 196 20.44 -9.40 -10.61
C ILE A 196 21.13 -9.91 -11.87
N ASP A 197 22.35 -10.42 -11.71
CA ASP A 197 23.05 -11.12 -12.79
C ASP A 197 22.48 -12.53 -12.90
N VAL A 198 21.53 -12.72 -13.84
CA VAL A 198 21.00 -14.05 -14.15
C VAL A 198 21.71 -14.59 -15.39
N GLU A 199 22.58 -15.58 -15.20
CA GLU A 199 23.13 -16.39 -16.29
C GLU A 199 22.03 -17.36 -16.77
N LEU A 200 21.32 -16.98 -17.84
CA LEU A 200 20.29 -17.79 -18.52
C LEU A 200 20.73 -18.20 -19.91
#